data_AF-A0A444UTD1-F1
#
_entry.id   AF-A0A444UTD1-F1
#
_cell.length_a   1.000
_cell.length_b   1.000
_cell.length_c   1.000
_cell.angle_alpha   90.00
_cell.angle_beta   90.00
_cell.angle_gamma   90.00
#
_symmetry.space_group_name_H-M   'P 1'
#
loop_
_entity.id
_entity.type
_entity.pdbx_description
1 polymer ?
#
loop_
_entity_poly.entity_id
_entity_poly.type
_entity_poly.pdbx_seq_one_letter_code
_entity_poly.pdbx_strand_id
1 'polypeptide(L)'
;KKRTKMALDNFLFAQCILYFLAFLFGFIAVVPLSENGDDFQGKCLLFTRGMWQNENITVEKQRFIVEEWGPESACRFSTFVGIVSLIVSAVQAWRILFYLCKGHDDSFFYAFVNLLASSFVVFVIFVASTIVSVGFNMWCDAITENGSMPNSILDKHAVLMNCDDKVTMEPQKGARILVNGVPLLTRSQLKHLVSVPDIFPSGWY
;
A
#
# COMPACT_ATOMS: atom_id res chain seq x y z
N LYS A 1 45.94 -4.42 -18.00
CA LYS A 1 46.18 -4.41 -16.53
C LYS A 1 45.64 -3.14 -15.84
N LYS A 2 46.05 -1.91 -16.23
CA LYS A 2 45.55 -0.65 -15.62
C LYS A 2 44.05 -0.39 -15.85
N ARG A 3 43.54 -0.69 -17.06
CA ARG A 3 42.13 -0.52 -17.43
C ARG A 3 41.17 -1.46 -16.67
N THR A 4 41.62 -2.70 -16.45
CA THR A 4 40.88 -3.73 -15.70
C THR A 4 40.80 -3.43 -14.20
N LYS A 5 41.85 -2.84 -13.63
CA LYS A 5 41.86 -2.38 -12.22
C LYS A 5 40.83 -1.28 -11.97
N MET A 6 40.79 -0.25 -12.83
CA MET A 6 39.80 0.84 -12.72
C MET A 6 38.35 0.36 -12.86
N ALA A 7 38.07 -0.61 -13.74
CA ALA A 7 36.74 -1.17 -13.90
C ALA A 7 36.29 -1.96 -12.66
N LEU A 8 37.21 -2.71 -12.02
CA LEU A 8 36.94 -3.45 -10.80
C LEU A 8 36.69 -2.50 -9.63
N ASP A 9 37.53 -1.48 -9.45
CA ASP A 9 37.38 -0.48 -8.37
C ASP A 9 36.04 0.28 -8.49
N ASN A 10 35.64 0.67 -9.70
CA ASN A 10 34.33 1.29 -9.96
C ASN A 10 33.16 0.35 -9.65
N PHE A 11 33.31 -0.94 -9.95
CA PHE A 11 32.29 -1.94 -9.65
C PHE A 11 32.12 -2.16 -8.14
N LEU A 12 33.22 -2.31 -7.38
CA LEU A 12 33.17 -2.41 -5.92
C LEU A 12 32.54 -1.15 -5.28
N PHE A 13 32.86 0.03 -5.80
CA PHE A 13 32.27 1.28 -5.32
C PHE A 13 30.75 1.33 -5.55
N ALA A 14 30.30 0.95 -6.74
CA ALA A 14 28.86 0.84 -7.04
C ALA A 14 28.16 -0.19 -6.13
N GLN A 15 28.78 -1.35 -5.90
CA GLN A 15 28.23 -2.35 -4.98
C GLN A 15 28.11 -1.81 -3.55
N CYS A 16 29.10 -1.06 -3.06
CA CYS A 16 29.06 -0.44 -1.74
C CYS A 16 27.86 0.50 -1.60
N ILE A 17 27.62 1.36 -2.61
CA ILE A 17 26.47 2.27 -2.63
C ILE A 17 25.16 1.47 -2.64
N LEU A 18 25.06 0.43 -3.47
CA LEU A 18 23.86 -0.39 -3.57
C LEU A 18 23.53 -1.12 -2.26
N TYR A 19 24.52 -1.69 -1.58
CA TYR A 19 24.29 -2.32 -0.27
C TYR A 19 23.91 -1.31 0.80
N PHE A 20 24.47 -0.09 0.77
CA PHE A 20 24.08 0.98 1.67
C PHE A 20 22.62 1.43 1.43
N LEU A 21 22.21 1.59 0.17
CA LEU A 21 20.82 1.89 -0.17
C LEU A 21 19.88 0.75 0.21
N ALA A 22 20.28 -0.51 -0.01
CA ALA A 22 19.52 -1.67 0.41
C ALA A 22 19.34 -1.72 1.94
N PHE A 23 20.37 -1.34 2.70
CA PHE A 23 20.28 -1.20 4.15
C PHE A 23 19.26 -0.12 4.55
N LEU A 24 19.30 1.05 3.92
CA LEU A 24 18.36 2.14 4.19
C LEU A 24 16.91 1.73 3.89
N PHE A 25 16.66 1.17 2.70
CA PHE A 25 15.32 0.72 2.31
C PHE A 25 14.84 -0.46 3.16
N GLY A 26 15.74 -1.36 3.55
CA GLY A 26 15.43 -2.43 4.49
C GLY A 26 14.94 -1.89 5.82
N PHE A 27 15.53 -0.81 6.33
CA PHE A 27 15.12 -0.19 7.60
C PHE A 27 13.71 0.41 7.48
N ILE A 28 13.47 1.13 6.38
CA ILE A 28 12.15 1.73 6.07
C ILE A 28 11.06 0.67 5.96
N ALA A 29 11.37 -0.54 5.48
CA ALA A 29 10.39 -1.62 5.34
C ALA A 29 10.19 -2.44 6.62
N VAL A 30 11.27 -2.74 7.36
CA VAL A 30 11.23 -3.62 8.54
C VAL A 30 10.58 -2.93 9.73
N VAL A 31 10.86 -1.65 9.96
CA VAL A 31 10.34 -0.93 11.14
C VAL A 31 8.81 -0.87 11.15
N PRO A 32 8.11 -0.45 10.07
CA PRO A 32 6.66 -0.49 10.05
C PRO A 32 6.13 -1.91 10.23
N LEU A 33 6.80 -2.91 9.65
CA LEU A 33 6.35 -4.29 9.72
C LEU A 33 6.49 -4.87 11.14
N SER A 34 7.51 -4.46 11.91
CA SER A 34 7.67 -4.86 13.31
C SER A 34 6.67 -4.16 14.22
N GLU A 35 6.53 -2.83 14.10
CA GLU A 35 5.61 -2.04 14.94
C GLU A 35 4.15 -2.48 14.72
N ASN A 36 3.75 -2.72 13.46
CA ASN A 36 2.42 -3.24 13.15
C ASN A 36 2.15 -4.60 13.85
N GLY A 37 3.16 -5.46 13.99
CA GLY A 37 3.00 -6.73 14.70
C GLY A 37 2.65 -6.54 16.18
N ASP A 38 3.29 -5.57 16.84
CA ASP A 38 3.11 -5.31 18.26
C ASP A 38 1.79 -4.57 18.54
N ASP A 39 1.46 -3.55 17.73
CA ASP A 39 0.23 -2.75 17.88
C ASP A 39 -1.04 -3.59 17.71
N PHE A 40 -1.01 -4.60 16.83
CA PHE A 40 -2.14 -5.50 16.60
C PHE A 40 -2.08 -6.77 17.46
N GLN A 41 -1.40 -6.73 18.61
CA GLN A 41 -1.33 -7.86 19.58
C GLN A 41 -0.83 -9.17 18.95
N GLY A 42 0.13 -9.08 18.03
CA GLY A 42 0.68 -10.23 17.30
C GLY A 42 -0.15 -10.69 16.10
N LYS A 43 -1.25 -10.00 15.75
CA LYS A 43 -2.03 -10.29 14.54
C LYS A 43 -1.37 -9.71 13.29
N CYS A 44 -1.50 -10.43 12.18
CA CYS A 44 -0.86 -10.05 10.93
C CYS A 44 -1.79 -9.19 10.09
N LEU A 45 -1.33 -7.98 9.76
CA LEU A 45 -2.08 -7.01 8.95
C LEU A 45 -2.15 -7.40 7.47
N LEU A 46 -1.11 -8.04 6.93
CA LEU A 46 -1.05 -8.44 5.53
C LEU A 46 -2.18 -9.43 5.23
N PHE A 47 -2.94 -9.23 4.16
CA PHE A 47 -4.09 -10.08 3.79
C PHE A 47 -5.28 -10.02 4.77
N THR A 48 -5.33 -9.02 5.65
CA THR A 48 -6.48 -8.82 6.56
C THR A 48 -7.71 -8.39 5.78
N ARG A 49 -8.86 -8.89 6.22
CA ARG A 49 -10.19 -8.54 5.70
C ARG A 49 -11.00 -7.81 6.77
N GLY A 50 -11.67 -6.75 6.36
CA GLY A 50 -12.57 -6.02 7.23
C GLY A 50 -13.52 -5.14 6.43
N MET A 51 -14.56 -4.68 7.12
CA MET A 51 -15.59 -3.83 6.55
C MET A 51 -15.90 -2.67 7.50
N TRP A 52 -16.28 -1.54 6.93
CA TRP A 52 -16.77 -0.42 7.73
C TRP A 52 -18.23 -0.66 8.13
N GLN A 53 -18.53 -0.43 9.40
CA GLN A 53 -19.88 -0.49 9.93
C GLN A 53 -20.28 0.87 10.53
N ASN A 54 -21.47 1.34 10.18
CA ASN A 54 -22.09 2.49 10.84
C ASN A 54 -22.75 2.02 12.13
N GLU A 55 -22.28 2.47 13.29
CA GLU A 55 -23.10 2.40 14.50
C GLU A 55 -24.19 3.48 14.44
N ASN A 56 -25.33 3.18 15.06
CA ASN A 56 -26.59 3.92 15.09
C ASN A 56 -26.51 5.45 14.81
N ILE A 57 -27.49 5.94 14.04
CA ILE A 57 -27.67 7.26 13.38
C ILE A 57 -27.44 8.49 14.29
N THR A 58 -27.38 8.31 15.61
CA THR A 58 -27.25 9.39 16.60
C THR A 58 -25.82 9.85 16.86
N VAL A 59 -24.80 9.09 16.44
CA VAL A 59 -23.39 9.49 16.56
C VAL A 59 -22.69 9.09 15.27
N GLU A 60 -22.09 10.04 14.55
CA GLU A 60 -21.21 9.78 13.39
C GLU A 60 -19.91 9.07 13.83
N LYS A 61 -20.03 7.90 14.45
CA LYS A 61 -18.88 7.09 14.85
C LYS A 61 -18.79 5.90 13.92
N GLN A 62 -18.02 6.09 12.86
CA GLN A 62 -17.66 5.04 11.94
C GLN A 62 -16.65 4.10 12.61
N ARG A 63 -16.93 2.79 12.60
CA ARG A 63 -15.99 1.79 13.10
C ARG A 63 -15.62 0.81 11.99
N PHE A 64 -14.32 0.56 11.85
CA PHE A 64 -13.82 -0.51 11.00
C PHE A 64 -13.80 -1.81 11.81
N ILE A 65 -14.48 -2.85 11.32
CA ILE A 65 -14.49 -4.16 11.95
C ILE A 65 -13.62 -5.09 11.12
N VAL A 66 -12.63 -5.68 11.78
CA VAL A 66 -11.81 -6.74 11.19
C VAL A 66 -12.57 -8.05 11.28
N GLU A 67 -12.86 -8.67 10.14
CA GLU A 67 -13.53 -9.97 10.07
C GLU A 67 -12.53 -11.10 10.25
N GLU A 68 -11.39 -11.01 9.55
CA GLU A 68 -10.37 -12.04 9.54
C GLU A 68 -8.98 -11.41 9.41
N TRP A 69 -8.10 -11.76 10.34
CA TRP A 69 -6.69 -11.38 10.29
C TRP A 69 -5.93 -12.25 9.31
N GLY A 70 -4.90 -11.68 8.70
CA GLY A 70 -4.01 -12.41 7.82
C GLY A 70 -3.24 -13.55 8.50
N PRO A 71 -2.65 -14.45 7.70
CA PRO A 71 -1.84 -15.55 8.23
C PRO A 71 -0.58 -15.01 8.93
N GLU A 72 -0.38 -15.40 10.19
CA GLU A 72 0.79 -14.96 10.99
C GLU A 72 2.13 -15.30 10.33
N SER A 73 2.19 -16.39 9.55
CA SER A 73 3.38 -16.80 8.82
C SER A 73 3.83 -15.77 7.79
N ALA A 74 2.93 -15.04 7.16
CA ALA A 74 3.27 -14.04 6.15
C ALA A 74 4.02 -12.85 6.77
N CYS A 75 3.50 -12.28 7.86
CA CYS A 75 4.18 -11.21 8.59
C CYS A 75 5.51 -11.70 9.17
N ARG A 76 5.51 -12.84 9.87
CA ARG A 76 6.74 -13.38 10.48
C ARG A 76 7.83 -13.68 9.44
N PHE A 77 7.45 -14.26 8.29
CA PHE A 77 8.37 -14.52 7.19
C PHE A 77 8.95 -13.21 6.63
N SER A 78 8.10 -12.24 6.30
CA SER A 78 8.53 -10.96 5.73
C SER A 78 9.41 -10.16 6.71
N THR A 79 9.08 -10.15 8.00
CA THR A 79 9.90 -9.52 9.05
C THR A 79 11.26 -10.21 9.18
N PHE A 80 11.27 -11.55 9.25
CA PHE A 80 12.51 -12.32 9.32
C PHE A 80 13.41 -12.08 8.10
N VAL A 81 12.86 -12.15 6.89
CA VAL A 81 13.59 -11.89 5.64
C VAL A 81 14.13 -10.47 5.62
N GLY A 82 13.34 -9.49 6.06
CA GLY A 82 13.77 -8.10 6.15
C GLY A 82 14.94 -7.91 7.13
N ILE A 83 14.88 -8.49 8.33
CA ILE A 83 15.96 -8.44 9.33
C ILE A 83 17.23 -9.11 8.80
N VAL A 84 17.11 -10.32 8.24
CA VAL A 84 18.26 -11.03 7.65
C VAL A 84 18.88 -10.21 6.52
N SER A 85 18.06 -9.58 5.67
CA SER A 85 18.54 -8.75 4.57
C SER A 85 19.25 -7.48 5.06
N LEU A 86 18.79 -6.88 6.16
CA LEU A 86 19.48 -5.78 6.84
C LEU A 86 20.85 -6.19 7.37
N ILE A 87 20.94 -7.35 8.04
CA ILE A 87 22.22 -7.87 8.54
C ILE A 87 23.17 -8.17 7.38
N VAL A 88 22.69 -8.85 6.33
CA VAL A 88 23.48 -9.17 5.15
C VAL A 88 23.98 -7.91 4.47
N SER A 89 23.12 -6.92 4.23
CA SER A 89 23.54 -5.66 3.60
C SER A 89 24.58 -4.91 4.42
N ALA A 90 24.46 -4.86 5.75
CA ALA A 90 25.46 -4.26 6.63
C ALA A 90 26.81 -5.00 6.59
N VAL A 91 26.79 -6.33 6.68
CA VAL A 91 28.01 -7.16 6.61
C VAL A 91 28.70 -7.02 5.26
N GLN A 92 27.93 -7.02 4.16
CA GLN A 92 28.48 -6.91 2.81
C GLN A 92 29.04 -5.50 2.55
N ALA A 93 28.35 -4.44 2.98
CA ALA A 93 28.87 -3.07 2.90
C ALA A 93 30.18 -2.92 3.68
N TRP A 94 30.24 -3.46 4.90
CA TRP A 94 31.46 -3.45 5.72
C TRP A 94 32.62 -4.21 5.06
N ARG A 95 32.38 -5.40 4.51
CA ARG A 95 33.42 -6.17 3.82
C ARG A 95 33.94 -5.45 2.58
N ILE A 96 33.05 -4.91 1.75
CA ILE A 96 33.45 -4.19 0.54
C ILE A 96 34.26 -2.94 0.90
N LEU A 97 33.86 -2.21 1.95
CA LEU A 97 34.62 -1.07 2.47
C LEU A 97 36.03 -1.49 2.92
N PHE A 98 36.15 -2.60 3.64
CA PHE A 98 37.44 -3.14 4.05
C PHE A 98 38.32 -3.52 2.83
N TYR A 99 37.76 -4.16 1.81
CA TYR A 99 38.48 -4.51 0.58
C TYR A 99 38.94 -3.28 -0.21
N LEU A 100 38.12 -2.23 -0.28
CA LEU A 100 38.51 -0.94 -0.87
C LEU A 100 39.69 -0.30 -0.12
N CYS A 101 39.74 -0.41 1.21
CA CYS A 101 40.79 0.20 2.03
C CYS A 101 42.10 -0.62 2.08
N LYS A 102 42.04 -1.96 2.12
CA LYS A 102 43.20 -2.82 2.40
C LYS A 102 43.73 -3.59 1.19
N GLY A 103 43.01 -3.55 0.07
CA GLY A 103 43.31 -4.37 -1.12
C GLY A 103 42.56 -5.71 -1.09
N HIS A 104 42.33 -6.27 -2.28
CA HIS A 104 41.42 -7.38 -2.52
C HIS A 104 42.20 -8.68 -2.81
N ASP A 105 42.05 -9.68 -1.93
CA ASP A 105 42.59 -11.04 -2.09
C ASP A 105 41.45 -12.07 -1.93
N ASP A 106 40.44 -12.04 -2.81
CA ASP A 106 39.37 -13.05 -2.78
C ASP A 106 39.73 -14.27 -3.64
N SER A 107 39.51 -15.46 -3.08
CA SER A 107 39.61 -16.72 -3.80
C SER A 107 38.42 -16.90 -4.75
N PHE A 108 38.62 -17.55 -5.90
CA PHE A 108 37.55 -17.86 -6.87
C PHE A 108 36.36 -18.59 -6.22
N PHE A 109 36.65 -19.54 -5.31
CA PHE A 109 35.62 -20.28 -4.58
C PHE A 109 34.76 -19.35 -3.71
N TYR A 110 35.37 -18.35 -3.07
CA TYR A 110 34.67 -17.37 -2.26
C TYR A 110 33.75 -16.50 -3.13
N ALA A 111 34.21 -16.06 -4.31
CA ALA A 111 33.38 -15.32 -5.25
C ALA A 111 32.16 -16.14 -5.72
N PHE A 112 32.34 -17.44 -5.99
CA PHE A 112 31.26 -18.34 -6.37
C PHE A 112 30.21 -18.50 -5.27
N VAL A 113 30.64 -18.77 -4.03
CA VAL A 113 29.73 -18.90 -2.87
C VAL A 113 29.00 -17.58 -2.60
N ASN A 114 29.68 -16.45 -2.72
CA ASN A 114 29.07 -15.14 -2.54
C ASN A 114 28.01 -14.86 -3.62
N LEU A 115 28.24 -15.26 -4.87
CA LEU A 115 27.27 -15.14 -5.95
C LEU A 115 26.03 -16.00 -5.69
N LEU A 116 26.23 -17.27 -5.28
CA LEU A 116 25.12 -18.16 -4.92
C LEU A 116 24.30 -17.62 -3.74
N ALA A 117 24.97 -17.19 -2.66
CA ALA A 117 24.31 -16.63 -1.49
C ALA A 117 23.55 -15.34 -1.83
N SER A 118 24.15 -14.44 -2.61
CA SER A 118 23.49 -13.20 -3.04
C SER A 118 22.28 -13.48 -3.92
N SER A 119 22.39 -14.43 -4.86
CA SER A 119 21.26 -14.86 -5.69
C SER A 119 20.12 -15.44 -4.86
N PHE A 120 20.43 -16.25 -3.85
CA PHE A 120 19.43 -16.81 -2.94
C PHE A 120 18.74 -15.72 -2.12
N VAL A 121 19.51 -14.79 -1.56
CA VAL A 121 18.96 -13.65 -0.80
C VAL A 121 18.05 -12.79 -1.67
N VAL A 122 18.45 -12.46 -2.90
CA VAL A 122 17.61 -11.69 -3.83
C VAL A 122 16.29 -12.41 -4.13
N PHE A 123 16.33 -13.73 -4.35
CA PHE A 123 15.12 -14.51 -4.57
C PHE A 123 14.16 -14.45 -3.38
N VAL A 124 14.68 -14.62 -2.17
CA VAL A 124 13.86 -14.58 -0.94
C VAL A 124 13.30 -13.18 -0.69
N ILE A 125 14.09 -12.12 -0.91
CA ILE A 125 13.63 -10.73 -0.83
C ILE A 125 12.51 -10.47 -1.84
N PHE A 126 12.61 -10.98 -3.07
CA PHE A 126 11.58 -10.82 -4.09
C PHE A 126 10.24 -11.43 -3.64
N VAL A 127 10.27 -12.65 -3.08
CA VAL A 127 9.07 -13.31 -2.53
C VAL A 127 8.49 -12.50 -1.38
N ALA A 128 9.30 -12.10 -0.40
CA ALA A 128 8.85 -11.27 0.72
C ALA A 128 8.26 -9.93 0.25
N SER A 129 8.87 -9.29 -0.74
CA SER A 129 8.39 -8.02 -1.30
C SER A 129 7.02 -8.20 -1.94
N THR A 130 6.80 -9.30 -2.67
CA THR A 130 5.48 -9.59 -3.27
C THR A 130 4.43 -9.83 -2.20
N ILE A 131 4.75 -10.59 -1.15
CA ILE A 131 3.87 -10.84 0.00
C ILE A 131 3.46 -9.52 0.65
N VAL A 132 4.45 -8.65 0.94
CA VAL A 132 4.23 -7.33 1.54
C VAL A 132 3.39 -6.44 0.63
N SER A 133 3.76 -6.29 -0.64
CA SER A 133 3.05 -5.42 -1.58
C SER A 133 1.60 -5.86 -1.79
N VAL A 134 1.36 -7.15 -2.06
CA VAL A 134 -0.01 -7.66 -2.27
C VAL A 134 -0.81 -7.60 -0.97
N GLY A 135 -0.21 -8.02 0.15
CA GLY A 135 -0.86 -8.03 1.45
C GLY A 135 -1.31 -6.65 1.91
N PHE A 136 -0.47 -5.62 1.71
CA PHE A 136 -0.82 -4.24 2.03
C PHE A 136 -1.79 -3.62 1.03
N ASN A 137 -1.70 -3.94 -0.27
CA ASN A 137 -2.69 -3.46 -1.24
C ASN A 137 -4.11 -3.91 -0.84
N MET A 138 -4.30 -5.17 -0.43
CA MET A 138 -5.61 -5.62 0.05
C MET A 138 -6.07 -4.92 1.33
N TRP A 139 -5.14 -4.63 2.25
CA TRP A 139 -5.47 -3.87 3.44
C TRP A 139 -5.89 -2.43 3.11
N CYS A 140 -5.13 -1.77 2.23
CA CYS A 140 -5.46 -0.44 1.72
C CYS A 140 -6.82 -0.42 1.03
N ASP A 141 -7.12 -1.42 0.20
CA ASP A 141 -8.41 -1.56 -0.47
C ASP A 141 -9.54 -1.74 0.54
N ALA A 142 -9.34 -2.55 1.59
CA ALA A 142 -10.34 -2.76 2.64
C ALA A 142 -10.64 -1.48 3.42
N ILE A 143 -9.62 -0.66 3.71
CA ILE A 143 -9.78 0.64 4.39
C ILE A 143 -10.39 1.71 3.46
N THR A 144 -10.03 1.73 2.18
CA THR A 144 -10.27 2.89 1.31
C THR A 144 -11.54 2.74 0.44
N GLU A 145 -11.90 1.55 -0.02
CA GLU A 145 -12.92 1.42 -1.08
C GLU A 145 -13.81 0.16 -1.01
N ASN A 146 -13.31 -0.98 -0.51
CA ASN A 146 -14.05 -2.26 -0.52
C ASN A 146 -14.73 -2.66 0.80
N GLY A 147 -14.43 -1.97 1.90
CA GLY A 147 -15.23 -2.08 3.12
C GLY A 147 -16.49 -1.24 3.03
N SER A 148 -17.24 -1.31 1.93
CA SER A 148 -18.45 -0.53 1.59
C SER A 148 -18.98 0.37 2.72
N MET A 149 -18.35 1.53 2.90
CA MET A 149 -19.14 2.69 3.26
C MET A 149 -19.85 3.08 1.98
N PRO A 150 -21.18 3.11 1.97
CA PRO A 150 -21.87 3.92 0.99
C PRO A 150 -21.53 5.36 1.36
N ASN A 151 -20.39 5.87 0.88
CA ASN A 151 -20.28 7.30 0.69
C ASN A 151 -21.40 7.61 -0.29
N SER A 152 -22.47 8.15 0.30
CA SER A 152 -23.78 8.43 -0.24
C SER A 152 -23.79 9.27 -1.50
N ILE A 153 -22.62 9.75 -1.91
CA ILE A 153 -22.46 10.76 -2.93
C ILE A 153 -21.30 10.34 -3.85
N LEU A 154 -21.64 9.74 -5.00
CA LEU A 154 -20.78 9.64 -6.18
C LEU A 154 -20.13 11.01 -6.49
N ASP A 155 -18.84 11.04 -6.86
CA ASP A 155 -18.07 12.26 -7.20
C ASP A 155 -18.80 13.20 -8.19
N LYS A 156 -19.67 12.63 -9.02
CA LYS A 156 -20.65 13.37 -9.83
C LYS A 156 -22.03 12.81 -9.56
N HIS A 157 -22.80 13.48 -8.69
CA HIS A 157 -24.14 13.01 -8.32
C HIS A 157 -25.24 13.59 -9.21
N ALA A 158 -25.15 14.88 -9.50
CA ALA A 158 -26.09 15.60 -10.35
C ALA A 158 -25.37 16.66 -11.16
N VAL A 159 -25.90 17.00 -12.33
CA VAL A 159 -25.47 18.17 -13.09
C VAL A 159 -26.60 19.17 -13.09
N LEU A 160 -26.29 20.40 -12.67
CA LEU A 160 -27.19 21.55 -12.78
C LEU A 160 -26.85 22.33 -14.06
N MET A 161 -27.86 22.57 -14.89
CA MET A 161 -27.72 23.37 -16.11
C MET A 161 -28.71 24.53 -16.06
N ASN A 162 -28.24 25.75 -16.31
CA ASN A 162 -29.07 26.94 -16.45
C ASN A 162 -29.21 27.29 -17.93
N CYS A 163 -30.43 27.28 -18.47
CA CYS A 163 -30.74 27.70 -19.83
C CYS A 163 -31.98 28.61 -19.82
N ASP A 164 -31.89 29.81 -20.40
CA ASP A 164 -33.01 30.75 -20.58
C ASP A 164 -33.88 30.94 -19.31
N ASP A 165 -33.23 31.36 -18.21
CA ASP A 165 -33.84 31.56 -16.87
C ASP A 165 -34.51 30.30 -16.28
N LYS A 166 -34.15 29.12 -16.76
CA LYS A 166 -34.62 27.82 -16.24
C LYS A 166 -33.46 26.98 -15.76
N VAL A 167 -33.52 26.57 -14.49
CA VAL A 167 -32.53 25.69 -13.88
C VAL A 167 -33.01 24.24 -14.00
N THR A 168 -32.26 23.42 -14.71
CA THR A 168 -32.48 21.97 -14.83
C THR A 168 -31.52 21.18 -13.97
N MET A 169 -31.97 20.06 -13.43
CA MET A 169 -31.16 19.08 -12.72
C MET A 169 -31.26 17.74 -13.44
N GLU A 170 -30.10 17.14 -13.70
CA GLU A 170 -30.00 15.83 -14.35
C GLU A 170 -29.24 14.85 -13.44
N PRO A 171 -29.84 13.69 -13.10
CA PRO A 171 -29.19 12.69 -12.26
C PRO A 171 -28.10 11.95 -13.05
N GLN A 172 -26.96 11.69 -12.42
CA GLN A 172 -25.92 10.85 -13.02
C GLN A 172 -26.29 9.36 -12.97
N LYS A 173 -25.73 8.57 -13.88
CA LYS A 173 -26.05 7.14 -13.99
C LYS A 173 -25.66 6.41 -12.70
N GLY A 174 -26.67 5.95 -11.94
CA GLY A 174 -26.48 5.27 -10.66
C GLY A 174 -26.66 6.16 -9.41
N ALA A 175 -26.92 7.46 -9.58
CA ALA A 175 -27.23 8.40 -8.51
C ALA A 175 -28.74 8.41 -8.19
N ARG A 176 -29.11 8.51 -6.90
CA ARG A 176 -30.50 8.61 -6.45
C ARG A 176 -30.74 9.97 -5.79
N ILE A 177 -31.45 10.84 -6.50
CA ILE A 177 -31.77 12.21 -6.06
C ILE A 177 -33.27 12.30 -5.79
N LEU A 178 -33.66 12.91 -4.67
CA LEU A 178 -35.05 13.22 -4.36
C LEU A 178 -35.30 14.71 -4.51
N VAL A 179 -36.33 15.06 -5.28
CA VAL A 179 -36.81 16.44 -5.39
C VAL A 179 -38.22 16.48 -4.81
N ASN A 180 -38.41 17.26 -3.73
CA ASN A 180 -39.67 17.28 -2.95
C ASN A 180 -40.14 15.87 -2.52
N GLY A 181 -39.21 14.98 -2.19
CA GLY A 181 -39.51 13.60 -1.77
C GLY A 181 -39.81 12.61 -2.90
N VAL A 182 -39.67 13.01 -4.17
CA VAL A 182 -39.91 12.13 -5.34
C VAL A 182 -38.58 11.79 -6.03
N PRO A 183 -38.31 10.51 -6.35
CA PRO A 183 -37.06 10.10 -7.01
C PRO A 183 -36.97 10.64 -8.43
N LEU A 184 -35.84 11.28 -8.72
CA LEU A 184 -35.54 11.87 -10.02
C LEU A 184 -34.86 10.84 -10.93
N LEU A 185 -35.60 10.34 -11.94
CA LEU A 185 -35.10 9.34 -12.90
C LEU A 185 -34.56 9.96 -14.20
N THR A 186 -34.96 11.19 -14.49
CA THR A 186 -34.64 11.91 -15.74
C THR A 186 -34.39 13.39 -15.45
N ARG A 187 -33.86 14.13 -16.44
CA ARG A 187 -33.71 15.59 -16.35
C ARG A 187 -35.04 16.25 -15.96
N SER A 188 -35.02 17.14 -14.97
CA SER A 188 -36.19 17.90 -14.51
C SER A 188 -35.88 19.39 -14.34
N GLN A 189 -36.89 20.23 -14.53
CA GLN A 189 -36.82 21.68 -14.31
C GLN A 189 -37.13 22.00 -12.84
N LEU A 190 -36.23 22.72 -12.17
CA LEU A 190 -36.41 23.18 -10.81
C LEU A 190 -37.28 24.45 -10.80
N LYS A 191 -38.23 24.50 -9.86
CA LYS A 191 -39.10 25.66 -9.62
C LYS A 191 -38.63 26.44 -8.40
N HIS A 192 -39.07 27.68 -8.27
CA HIS A 192 -38.81 28.51 -7.09
C HIS A 192 -39.33 27.80 -5.82
N LEU A 193 -38.55 27.79 -4.73
CA LEU A 193 -38.85 27.11 -3.45
C LEU A 193 -38.81 25.57 -3.45
N VAL A 194 -38.13 24.94 -4.42
CA VAL A 194 -37.89 23.50 -4.38
C VAL A 194 -36.92 23.15 -3.25
N SER A 195 -37.32 22.22 -2.38
CA SER A 195 -36.45 21.62 -1.37
C SER A 195 -35.84 20.35 -1.96
N VAL A 196 -34.51 20.24 -1.90
CA VAL A 196 -33.75 19.02 -2.22
C VAL A 196 -33.23 18.52 -0.88
N PRO A 197 -34.03 17.75 -0.11
CA PRO A 197 -33.74 17.52 1.29
C PRO A 197 -32.57 16.56 1.46
N ASP A 198 -32.41 15.60 0.54
CA ASP A 198 -31.48 14.49 0.70
C ASP A 198 -30.92 13.97 -0.62
N ILE A 199 -29.61 13.78 -0.67
CA ILE A 199 -28.89 12.99 -1.66
C ILE A 199 -28.62 11.62 -1.02
N PHE A 200 -29.33 10.58 -1.45
CA PHE A 200 -29.21 9.24 -0.85
C PHE A 200 -28.20 8.36 -1.62
N PRO A 201 -27.42 7.50 -0.93
CA PRO A 201 -26.68 6.46 -1.62
C PRO A 201 -27.63 5.53 -2.38
N SER A 202 -27.20 5.09 -3.56
CA SER A 202 -27.71 3.89 -4.19
C SER A 202 -27.37 2.67 -3.33
N GLY A 203 -28.35 2.15 -2.59
CA GLY A 203 -28.16 0.93 -1.77
C GLY A 203 -29.20 0.66 -0.68
N TRP A 204 -30.10 1.60 -0.38
CA TRP A 204 -31.16 1.35 0.61
C TRP A 204 -32.38 0.69 -0.03
N TYR A 205 -32.38 -0.66 -0.02
CA TYR A 205 -33.52 -1.56 0.18
C TYR A 205 -33.03 -2.86 0.81
#